data_AF-A0A356QI08-F1
#
_entry.id   AF-A0A356QI08-F1
#
_cell.length_a   1.000
_cell.length_b   1.000
_cell.length_c   1.000
_cell.angle_alpha   90.00
_cell.angle_beta   90.00
_cell.angle_gamma   90.00
#
_symmetry.space_group_name_H-M   'P 1'
#
loop_
_entity.id
_entity.type
_entity.pdbx_description
1 polymer ?
#
loop_
_entity_poly.entity_id
_entity_poly.type
_entity_poly.pdbx_seq_one_letter_code
_entity_poly.pdbx_strand_id
1 'polypeptide(L)'
;PVVTTDNVTVRINGALYYQIIDPKRAVYEVENMSQAVEVLAKTTLRSVVGKMELDKLFESRAEVNNEIQAAMEEPASKWGVKISRVEVQDIAMPEEVESAMRLQMAAERKRRATVTEAEGEKSAAIAMAQGQRESAILNAQGDKESAILRAQ
;
A
#
# COMPACT_ATOMS: atom_id res chain seq x y z
N PRO A 1 22.03 -3.71 -6.45
CA PRO A 1 21.14 -3.93 -7.62
C PRO A 1 20.45 -5.29 -7.49
N VAL A 2 19.16 -5.32 -7.80
CA VAL A 2 18.31 -6.51 -7.87
C VAL A 2 17.50 -6.42 -9.16
N VAL A 3 17.20 -7.57 -9.75
CA VAL A 3 16.35 -7.66 -10.95
C VAL A 3 14.99 -8.18 -10.50
N THR A 4 13.93 -7.47 -10.85
CA THR A 4 12.54 -7.85 -10.59
C THR A 4 12.08 -8.96 -11.55
N THR A 5 10.90 -9.53 -11.33
CA THR A 5 10.34 -10.59 -12.19
C THR A 5 10.10 -10.11 -13.63
N ASP A 6 9.82 -8.82 -13.82
CA ASP A 6 9.65 -8.12 -15.10
C ASP A 6 10.98 -7.68 -15.73
N ASN A 7 12.11 -8.21 -15.26
CA ASN A 7 13.45 -8.01 -15.81
C ASN A 7 13.94 -6.55 -15.73
N VAL A 8 13.47 -5.78 -14.75
CA VAL A 8 13.94 -4.42 -14.49
C VAL A 8 15.01 -4.45 -13.41
N THR A 9 16.16 -3.83 -13.70
CA THR A 9 17.21 -3.68 -12.69
C THR A 9 16.92 -2.47 -11.81
N VAL A 10 16.75 -2.69 -10.51
CA VAL A 10 16.52 -1.63 -9.54
C VAL A 10 17.60 -1.58 -8.46
N ARG A 11 17.82 -0.39 -7.91
CA ARG A 11 18.61 -0.15 -6.70
C ARG A 11 17.66 0.27 -5.60
N ILE A 12 17.70 -0.47 -4.50
CA ILE A 12 16.82 -0.24 -3.36
C ILE A 12 17.67 0.20 -2.19
N ASN A 13 17.26 1.32 -1.60
CA ASN A 13 17.76 1.80 -0.32
C ASN A 13 16.71 1.53 0.76
N GLY A 14 17.17 1.18 1.95
CA GLY A 14 16.29 0.94 3.07
C GLY A 14 16.97 1.12 4.41
N ALA A 15 16.15 1.26 5.43
CA ALA A 15 16.55 1.33 6.82
C ALA A 15 16.07 0.09 7.57
N LEU A 16 16.86 -0.33 8.55
CA LEU A 16 16.57 -1.48 9.40
C LEU A 16 16.76 -1.08 10.86
N TYR A 17 15.80 -1.44 11.68
CA TYR A 17 15.84 -1.27 13.12
C TYR A 17 15.74 -2.63 13.79
N TYR A 18 16.66 -2.90 14.71
CA TYR A 18 16.69 -4.16 15.44
C TYR A 18 17.06 -3.92 16.90
N GLN A 19 16.69 -4.87 17.75
CA GLN A 19 17.00 -4.86 19.17
C GLN A 19 17.65 -6.18 19.58
N ILE A 20 18.72 -6.11 20.38
CA ILE A 20 19.29 -7.29 21.04
C ILE A 20 18.36 -7.70 22.18
N ILE A 21 17.83 -8.92 22.09
CA ILE A 21 16.97 -9.54 23.12
C ILE A 21 17.74 -10.57 23.96
N ASP A 22 18.82 -11.14 23.41
CA ASP A 22 19.68 -12.08 24.10
C ASP A 22 21.15 -11.69 23.89
N PRO A 23 21.75 -10.95 24.85
CA PRO A 23 23.13 -10.48 24.73
C PRO A 23 24.15 -11.62 24.63
N LYS A 24 23.87 -12.78 25.23
CA LYS A 24 24.79 -13.92 25.17
C LYS A 24 24.86 -14.43 23.73
N ARG A 25 23.71 -14.70 23.11
CA ARG A 25 23.67 -15.11 21.69
C ARG A 25 24.26 -14.04 20.77
N ALA A 26 23.97 -12.78 21.03
CA ALA A 26 24.46 -11.67 20.21
C ALA A 26 25.99 -11.52 20.22
N VAL A 27 26.67 -11.96 21.29
CA VAL A 27 28.14 -11.89 21.43
C VAL A 27 28.83 -13.16 20.94
N TYR A 28 28.22 -14.34 21.16
CA TYR A 28 28.89 -15.62 20.89
C TYR A 28 28.48 -16.29 19.57
N GLU A 29 27.28 -16.04 19.06
CA GLU A 29 26.76 -16.72 17.86
C GLU A 29 27.04 -15.96 16.56
N VAL A 30 27.55 -14.72 16.66
CA VAL A 30 27.89 -13.89 15.52
C VAL A 30 29.10 -13.01 15.82
N GLU A 31 30.07 -12.97 14.91
CA GLU A 31 31.31 -12.22 15.11
C GLU A 31 31.08 -10.70 15.04
N ASN A 32 30.36 -10.24 14.00
CA ASN A 32 29.98 -8.84 13.82
C ASN A 32 28.48 -8.75 13.56
N MET A 33 27.74 -8.35 14.59
CA MET A 33 26.28 -8.27 14.55
C MET A 33 25.77 -7.35 13.44
N SER A 34 26.30 -6.12 13.37
CA SER A 34 25.83 -5.12 12.41
C SER A 34 26.07 -5.58 10.97
N GLN A 35 27.24 -6.16 10.70
CA GLN A 35 27.56 -6.69 9.38
C GLN A 35 26.70 -7.92 9.02
N ALA A 36 26.52 -8.86 9.95
CA ALA A 36 25.71 -10.06 9.71
C ALA A 36 24.25 -9.70 9.40
N VAL A 37 23.68 -8.78 10.17
CA VAL A 37 22.33 -8.25 9.96
C VAL A 37 22.23 -7.50 8.63
N GLU A 38 23.23 -6.71 8.25
CA GLU A 38 23.27 -6.02 6.95
C GLU A 38 23.32 -7.01 5.77
N VAL A 39 24.13 -8.07 5.87
CA VAL A 39 24.23 -9.12 4.85
C VAL A 39 22.92 -9.90 4.74
N LEU A 40 22.31 -10.24 5.88
CA LEU A 40 21.00 -10.87 5.94
C LEU A 40 19.95 -9.98 5.24
N ALA A 41 19.89 -8.70 5.61
CA ALA A 41 18.97 -7.74 5.01
C ALA A 41 19.14 -7.66 3.49
N LYS A 42 20.38 -7.52 3.00
CA LYS A 42 20.69 -7.48 1.56
C LYS A 42 20.26 -8.74 0.83
N THR A 43 20.46 -9.91 1.43
CA THR A 43 20.12 -11.20 0.81
C THR A 43 18.61 -11.41 0.78
N THR A 44 17.93 -11.10 1.89
CA THR A 44 16.47 -11.18 1.97
C THR A 44 15.79 -10.17 1.04
N LEU A 45 16.26 -8.92 1.00
CA LEU A 45 15.79 -7.91 0.06
C LEU A 45 15.89 -8.41 -1.39
N ARG A 46 17.04 -8.96 -1.78
CA ARG A 46 17.19 -9.51 -3.15
C ARG A 46 16.23 -10.66 -3.43
N SER A 47 16.00 -11.55 -2.45
CA SER A 47 15.13 -12.71 -2.63
C SER A 47 13.66 -12.32 -2.72
N VAL A 48 13.18 -11.41 -1.87
CA VAL A 48 11.80 -10.93 -1.87
C VAL A 48 11.54 -10.12 -3.14
N VAL A 49 12.37 -9.10 -3.39
CA VAL A 49 12.19 -8.21 -4.55
C VAL A 49 12.34 -8.97 -5.88
N GLY A 50 13.24 -9.95 -5.95
CA GLY A 50 13.40 -10.77 -7.16
C GLY A 50 12.20 -11.66 -7.49
N LYS A 51 11.25 -11.82 -6.57
CA LYS A 51 9.97 -12.53 -6.81
C LYS A 51 8.81 -11.57 -7.08
N MET A 52 9.03 -10.26 -6.97
CA MET A 52 8.01 -9.24 -7.14
C MET A 52 8.17 -8.53 -8.49
N GLU A 53 7.04 -8.13 -9.05
CA GLU A 53 6.99 -7.20 -10.18
C GLU A 53 7.31 -5.78 -9.70
N LEU A 54 7.89 -4.96 -10.56
CA LEU A 54 8.26 -3.58 -10.25
C LEU A 54 7.09 -2.78 -9.67
N ASP A 55 5.91 -2.85 -10.29
CA ASP A 55 4.72 -2.09 -9.86
C ASP A 55 4.31 -2.42 -8.41
N LYS A 56 4.40 -3.70 -8.00
CA LYS A 56 4.06 -4.12 -6.63
C LYS A 56 4.98 -3.51 -5.57
N LEU A 57 6.24 -3.23 -5.93
CA LEU A 57 7.18 -2.57 -5.03
C LEU A 57 6.76 -1.12 -4.72
N PHE A 58 6.03 -0.47 -5.62
CA PHE A 58 5.51 0.89 -5.45
C PHE A 58 4.13 0.91 -4.81
N GLU A 59 3.24 -0.03 -5.18
CA GLU A 59 1.86 -0.08 -4.69
C GLU A 59 1.76 -0.56 -3.24
N SER A 60 2.54 -1.59 -2.87
CA SER A 60 2.37 -2.31 -1.60
C SER A 60 3.60 -2.23 -0.70
N ARG A 61 4.12 -1.03 -0.43
CA ARG A 61 5.32 -0.86 0.44
C ARG A 61 5.19 -1.52 1.82
N ALA A 62 4.00 -1.49 2.42
CA ALA A 62 3.74 -2.14 3.70
C ALA A 62 3.88 -3.66 3.60
N GLU A 63 3.39 -4.27 2.52
CA GLU A 63 3.49 -5.71 2.27
C GLU A 63 4.95 -6.12 2.06
N VAL A 64 5.69 -5.37 1.23
CA VAL A 64 7.13 -5.59 1.00
C VAL A 64 7.90 -5.53 2.32
N ASN A 65 7.68 -4.49 3.13
CA ASN A 65 8.34 -4.34 4.42
C ASN A 65 8.04 -5.51 5.37
N ASN A 66 6.78 -5.95 5.42
CA ASN A 66 6.36 -7.07 6.26
C ASN A 66 6.98 -8.40 5.80
N GLU A 67 7.03 -8.65 4.49
CA GLU A 67 7.61 -9.88 3.94
C GLU A 67 9.12 -9.95 4.21
N ILE A 68 9.84 -8.83 4.03
CA ILE A 68 11.26 -8.74 4.36
C ILE A 68 11.47 -8.94 5.86
N GLN A 69 10.68 -8.27 6.71
CA GLN A 69 10.79 -8.43 8.17
C GLN A 69 10.57 -9.88 8.59
N ALA A 70 9.50 -10.53 8.10
CA ALA A 70 9.19 -11.91 8.43
C ALA A 70 10.30 -12.88 7.99
N ALA A 71 10.85 -12.70 6.80
CA ALA A 71 11.95 -13.52 6.30
C ALA A 71 13.27 -13.30 7.04
N MET A 72 13.47 -12.14 7.69
CA MET A 72 14.65 -11.87 8.52
C MET A 72 14.50 -12.33 9.97
N GLU A 73 13.28 -12.49 10.48
CA GLU A 73 13.03 -12.77 11.90
C GLU A 73 13.61 -14.13 12.34
N GLU A 74 13.41 -15.20 11.55
CA GLU A 74 13.91 -16.53 11.92
C GLU A 74 15.45 -16.56 11.99
N PRO A 75 16.23 -16.10 10.97
CA PRO A 75 17.68 -16.07 11.08
C PRO A 75 18.18 -15.11 12.18
N ALA A 76 17.59 -13.91 12.32
CA ALA A 76 18.02 -12.93 13.32
C ALA A 76 17.82 -13.43 14.75
N SER A 77 16.76 -14.21 14.99
CA SER A 77 16.48 -14.79 16.31
C SER A 77 17.58 -15.74 16.80
N LYS A 78 18.30 -16.41 15.87
CA LYS A 78 19.42 -17.30 16.19
C LYS A 78 20.59 -16.53 16.81
N TRP A 79 20.74 -15.26 16.44
CA TRP A 79 21.74 -14.35 17.00
C TRP A 79 21.22 -13.56 18.22
N GLY A 80 20.04 -13.88 18.75
CA GLY A 80 19.48 -13.13 19.87
C GLY A 80 19.03 -11.72 19.51
N VAL A 81 18.65 -11.49 18.24
CA VAL A 81 18.17 -10.20 17.73
C VAL A 81 16.73 -10.31 17.27
N LYS A 82 15.94 -9.29 17.61
CA LYS A 82 14.58 -9.09 17.12
C LYS A 82 14.58 -7.99 16.08
N ILE A 83 13.96 -8.23 14.92
CA ILE A 83 13.81 -7.20 13.88
C ILE A 83 12.58 -6.36 14.23
N SER A 84 12.82 -5.09 14.59
CA SER A 84 11.75 -4.18 14.98
C SER A 84 10.99 -3.65 13.78
N ARG A 85 11.72 -3.22 12.74
CA ARG A 85 11.14 -2.60 11.55
C ARG A 85 12.11 -2.64 10.38
N VAL A 86 11.57 -2.90 9.19
CA VAL A 86 12.24 -2.74 7.90
C VAL A 86 11.52 -1.65 7.12
N GLU A 87 12.27 -0.74 6.50
CA GLU A 87 11.71 0.29 5.63
C GLU A 87 12.43 0.32 4.29
N VAL A 88 11.68 0.09 3.21
CA VAL A 88 12.11 0.46 1.87
C VAL A 88 11.92 1.97 1.67
N GLN A 89 13.01 2.71 1.50
CA GLN A 89 13.03 4.17 1.33
C GLN A 89 12.94 4.55 -0.15
N ASP A 90 14.01 4.34 -0.91
CA ASP A 90 14.11 4.74 -2.31
C ASP A 90 14.31 3.54 -3.22
N ILE A 91 13.66 3.59 -4.39
CA ILE A 91 13.81 2.61 -5.46
C ILE A 91 14.23 3.37 -6.72
N ALA A 92 15.50 3.25 -7.09
CA ALA A 92 16.05 3.85 -8.30
C ALA A 92 16.07 2.81 -9.44
N MET A 93 15.59 3.21 -10.61
CA MET A 93 15.52 2.38 -11.82
C MET A 93 16.12 3.15 -13.02
N PRO A 94 16.28 2.52 -14.20
CA PRO A 94 16.68 3.23 -15.41
C PRO A 94 15.64 4.28 -15.80
N GLU A 95 16.11 5.45 -16.24
CA GLU A 95 15.25 6.62 -16.56
C GLU A 95 14.19 6.31 -17.62
N GLU A 96 14.52 5.45 -18.59
CA GLU A 96 13.60 5.00 -19.64
C GLU A 96 12.36 4.30 -19.05
N VAL A 97 12.58 3.40 -18.08
CA VAL A 97 11.51 2.65 -17.40
C VAL A 97 10.70 3.58 -16.50
N GLU A 98 11.38 4.45 -15.75
CA GLU A 98 10.74 5.42 -14.87
C GLU A 98 9.80 6.36 -15.64
N SER A 99 10.26 6.87 -16.78
CA SER A 99 9.48 7.76 -17.64
C SER A 99 8.24 7.08 -18.21
N ALA A 100 8.40 5.84 -18.72
CA ALA A 100 7.29 5.05 -19.24
C ALA A 100 6.25 4.74 -18.14
N MET A 101 6.70 4.31 -16.98
CA MET A 101 5.84 4.00 -15.83
C MET A 101 5.11 5.25 -15.34
N ARG A 102 5.78 6.40 -15.28
CA ARG A 102 5.15 7.68 -14.89
C ARG A 102 4.03 8.07 -15.85
N LEU A 103 4.22 7.87 -17.16
CA LEU A 103 3.20 8.13 -18.17
C LEU A 103 2.01 7.18 -18.02
N GLN A 104 2.27 5.89 -17.83
CA GLN A 104 1.24 4.87 -17.59
C GLN A 104 0.43 5.16 -16.31
N MET A 105 1.11 5.46 -15.20
CA MET A 105 0.46 5.79 -13.92
C MET A 105 -0.34 7.09 -14.02
N ALA A 106 0.11 8.08 -14.79
CA ALA A 106 -0.67 9.30 -15.03
C ALA A 106 -1.95 9.00 -15.83
N ALA A 107 -1.86 8.17 -16.87
CA ALA A 107 -3.01 7.74 -17.66
C ALA A 107 -4.03 6.94 -16.83
N GLU A 108 -3.58 5.97 -16.03
CA GLU A 108 -4.46 5.17 -15.17
C GLU A 108 -5.12 6.02 -14.08
N ARG A 109 -4.38 6.96 -13.47
CA ARG A 109 -4.96 7.94 -12.52
C ARG A 109 -6.05 8.79 -13.17
N LYS A 110 -5.81 9.28 -14.39
CA LYS A 110 -6.81 10.05 -15.15
C LYS A 110 -8.05 9.20 -15.43
N ARG A 111 -7.86 7.95 -15.88
CA ARG A 111 -8.95 7.01 -16.15
C ARG A 111 -9.78 6.76 -14.89
N ARG A 112 -9.13 6.45 -13.76
CA ARG A 112 -9.79 6.25 -12.47
C ARG A 112 -10.58 7.48 -12.02
N ALA A 113 -9.99 8.67 -12.12
CA ALA A 113 -10.66 9.92 -11.77
C ALA A 113 -11.96 10.10 -12.58
N THR A 114 -11.90 9.91 -13.89
CA THR A 114 -13.08 10.02 -14.77
C THR A 114 -14.17 8.99 -14.45
N VAL A 115 -13.79 7.75 -14.13
CA VAL A 115 -14.76 6.72 -13.73
C VAL A 115 -15.42 7.09 -12.41
N THR A 116 -14.63 7.49 -11.40
CA THR A 116 -15.15 7.92 -10.09
C THR A 116 -16.06 9.14 -10.20
N GLU A 117 -15.72 10.11 -11.05
CA GLU A 117 -16.55 11.27 -11.34
C GLU A 117 -17.89 10.87 -11.97
N ALA A 118 -17.87 10.03 -13.01
CA ALA A 118 -19.08 9.54 -13.66
C ALA A 118 -19.97 8.70 -12.71
N GLU A 119 -19.36 7.91 -11.82
CA GLU A 119 -20.08 7.16 -10.77
C GLU A 119 -20.70 8.11 -9.73
N GLY A 120 -19.99 9.18 -9.38
CA GLY A 120 -20.48 10.24 -8.50
C GLY A 120 -21.67 10.99 -9.09
N GLU A 121 -21.58 11.42 -10.36
CA GLU A 121 -22.67 12.08 -11.09
C GLU A 121 -23.92 11.21 -11.19
N LYS A 122 -23.74 9.93 -11.55
CA LYS A 122 -24.83 8.96 -11.61
C LYS A 122 -25.50 8.80 -10.25
N SER A 123 -24.70 8.63 -9.19
CA SER A 123 -25.21 8.45 -7.83
C SER A 123 -25.95 9.69 -7.32
N ALA A 124 -25.41 10.88 -7.60
CA ALA A 124 -26.05 12.15 -7.28
C ALA A 124 -27.38 12.33 -8.03
N ALA A 125 -27.43 12.01 -9.32
CA ALA A 125 -28.66 12.09 -10.11
C ALA A 125 -29.75 11.14 -9.57
N ILE A 126 -29.38 9.92 -9.18
CA ILE A 126 -30.31 8.96 -8.57
C ILE A 126 -30.81 9.49 -7.21
N ALA A 127 -29.93 9.98 -6.36
CA ALA A 127 -30.29 10.51 -5.04
C ALA A 127 -31.23 11.72 -5.17
N MET A 128 -30.97 12.64 -6.11
CA MET A 128 -31.86 13.77 -6.39
C MET A 128 -33.24 13.31 -6.87
N ALA A 129 -33.31 12.36 -7.80
CA ALA A 129 -34.58 11.83 -8.31
C ALA A 129 -35.39 11.13 -7.20
N GLN A 130 -34.71 10.38 -6.32
CA GLN A 130 -35.33 9.76 -5.14
C GLN A 130 -35.87 10.82 -4.17
N GLY A 131 -35.07 11.83 -3.83
CA GLY A 131 -35.48 12.93 -2.94
C GLY A 131 -36.66 13.73 -3.49
N GLN A 132 -36.69 14.00 -4.80
CA GLN A 132 -37.83 14.66 -5.45
C GLN A 132 -39.11 13.83 -5.37
N ARG A 133 -39.01 12.52 -5.64
CA ARG A 133 -40.14 11.59 -5.53
C ARG A 133 -40.69 11.56 -4.10
N GLU A 134 -39.81 11.46 -3.11
CA GLU A 134 -40.18 11.40 -1.70
C GLU A 134 -40.82 12.71 -1.23
N SER A 135 -40.24 13.86 -1.60
CA SER A 135 -40.81 15.18 -1.33
C SER A 135 -42.19 15.36 -1.96
N ALA A 136 -42.41 14.93 -3.21
CA ALA A 136 -43.70 15.00 -3.87
C ALA A 136 -44.77 14.15 -3.17
N ILE A 137 -44.41 12.96 -2.68
CA ILE A 137 -45.31 12.10 -1.90
C ILE A 137 -45.68 12.76 -0.56
N LEU A 138 -44.69 13.30 0.16
CA LEU A 138 -44.91 13.97 1.44
C LEU A 138 -45.81 15.21 1.30
N ASN A 139 -45.60 16.01 0.26
CA ASN A 139 -46.44 17.18 -0.03
C ASN A 139 -47.89 16.75 -0.30
N ALA A 140 -48.11 15.73 -1.15
CA ALA A 140 -49.45 15.25 -1.46
C ALA A 140 -50.18 14.68 -0.22
N GLN A 141 -49.44 14.04 0.68
CA GLN A 141 -50.00 13.56 1.96
C GLN A 141 -50.36 14.73 2.88
N GLY A 142 -49.47 15.73 3.01
CA GLY A 142 -49.70 16.93 3.81
C GLY A 142 -50.89 17.76 3.32
N ASP A 143 -51.07 17.89 2.01
CA ASP A 143 -52.22 18.58 1.40
C ASP A 143 -53.54 17.86 1.71
N LYS A 144 -53.56 16.53 1.58
CA LYS A 144 -54.73 15.71 1.90
C LYS A 144 -55.12 15.87 3.38
N GLU A 145 -54.14 15.80 4.27
CA GLU A 145 -54.38 15.91 5.72
C GLU A 145 -54.85 17.33 6.11
N SER A 146 -54.25 18.36 5.52
CA SER A 146 -54.66 19.75 5.71
C SER A 146 -56.09 20.01 5.22
N ALA A 147 -56.49 19.42 4.10
CA ALA A 147 -57.85 19.54 3.57
C ALA A 147 -58.88 18.89 4.50
N ILE A 148 -58.55 17.75 5.11
CA ILE A 148 -59.40 17.09 6.11
C ILE A 148 -59.56 17.98 7.35
N LEU A 149 -58.47 18.54 7.86
CA LEU A 149 -58.49 19.41 9.05
C LEU A 149 -59.29 20.70 8.86
N ARG A 150 -59.30 21.27 7.64
CA ARG A 150 -60.07 22.50 7.34
C ARG A 150 -61.58 22.29 7.19
N ALA A 151 -62.02 21.04 6.98
CA ALA A 151 -63.42 20.70 6.76
C ALA A 151 -64.18 20.35 8.06
N GLN A 152 -63.47 20.28 9.20
CA GLN A 152 -64.02 20.14 10.55
C GLN A 152 -64.27 21.50 11.19
#